data_AF-A0A520D2C7-F1
#
_entry.id   AF-A0A520D2C7-F1
#
_cell.length_a   1.000
_cell.length_b   1.000
_cell.length_c   1.000
_cell.angle_alpha   90.00
_cell.angle_beta   90.00
_cell.angle_gamma   90.00
#
_symmetry.space_group_name_H-M   'P 1'
#
loop_
_entity.id
_entity.type
_entity.pdbx_description
1 polymer ?
#
loop_
_entity_poly.entity_id
_entity_poly.type
_entity_poly.pdbx_seq_one_letter_code
_entity_poly.pdbx_strand_id
1 'polypeptide(L)'
;YKQFAVTIAISTVISAINSLTLSPALAALLLKPRDAEKDGLSRVIDRLFGWLFRPFNRVFGKGSQRYEGAVGRALGRRGAVFVVYAVLLVGAAFMFKIVPAGFIPTQDKLYLIAGVKMPEGASIERTDAVLKKMATIAKGVEGVQNEVAFPGLNPLQFTNTPNNGVVFFTLKPFSERSRSAEEITAELNQKFGAIQEGFTFAFMPPPIQGLGNGSGWSLFVEDRTRLGYGALQSAVQAFQGAAAQTPGLGYPITSYQANVPQLDAVVDRTKAKAQGVPLTELFDTLQTYLGSAYVNDFNMFGRTWQVVAQADAPFRDDVSDIARLRTRNANGEMVPIGSMVDIRQTYGPDPVIRFNGYPAADLLGNTDPRLLSSGEAMAKVTELAQAALPAGMGIDWSDLSYQQATQGNASQIVFPLAVLLAFLVLAALYESWTLPLAVILIVPMTLLSALFGVWLTGGDNNVFVQVGLVVLMGLPCISSSRA
;
A
#
# COMPACT_ATOMS: atom_id res chain seq x y z
N TYR A 1 12.81 -9.67 -3.14
CA TYR A 1 13.98 -10.26 -3.84
C TYR A 1 14.66 -11.42 -3.09
N LYS A 2 15.24 -11.21 -1.90
CA LYS A 2 16.06 -12.24 -1.20
C LYS A 2 15.37 -13.60 -1.02
N GLN A 3 14.10 -13.61 -0.59
CA GLN A 3 13.34 -14.86 -0.38
C GLN A 3 13.27 -15.70 -1.66
N PHE A 4 12.82 -15.09 -2.77
CA PHE A 4 12.78 -15.76 -4.07
C PHE A 4 14.17 -16.24 -4.53
N ALA A 5 15.17 -15.36 -4.46
CA ALA A 5 16.52 -15.69 -4.92
C ALA A 5 17.12 -16.90 -4.17
N VAL A 6 17.00 -16.92 -2.83
CA VAL A 6 17.52 -18.01 -2.00
C VAL A 6 16.76 -19.32 -2.26
N THR A 7 15.42 -19.28 -2.30
CA THR A 7 14.62 -20.47 -2.55
C THR A 7 14.93 -21.08 -3.93
N ILE A 8 15.00 -20.25 -4.97
CA ILE A 8 15.28 -20.70 -6.34
C ILE A 8 16.72 -21.22 -6.46
N ALA A 9 17.70 -20.52 -5.87
CA ALA A 9 19.08 -20.97 -5.92
C ALA A 9 19.27 -22.32 -5.23
N ILE A 10 18.77 -22.48 -4.00
CA ILE A 10 18.89 -23.73 -3.24
C ILE A 10 18.14 -24.86 -3.93
N SER A 11 16.91 -24.63 -4.39
CA SER A 11 16.12 -25.67 -5.07
C SER A 11 16.78 -26.11 -6.38
N THR A 12 17.38 -25.18 -7.12
CA THR A 12 18.12 -25.48 -8.36
C THR A 12 19.38 -26.28 -8.08
N VAL A 13 20.13 -25.97 -7.02
CA VAL A 13 21.32 -26.75 -6.62
C VAL A 13 20.93 -28.18 -6.23
N ILE A 14 19.90 -28.36 -5.40
CA ILE A 14 19.41 -29.69 -5.02
C ILE A 14 18.90 -30.45 -6.27
N SER A 15 18.19 -29.76 -7.16
CA SER A 15 17.73 -30.34 -8.43
C SER A 15 18.89 -30.78 -9.33
N ALA A 16 19.96 -29.99 -9.41
CA ALA A 16 21.16 -30.33 -10.17
C ALA A 16 21.85 -31.58 -9.58
N ILE A 17 22.01 -31.66 -8.25
CA ILE A 17 22.55 -32.85 -7.58
C ILE A 17 21.68 -34.07 -7.90
N ASN A 18 20.36 -33.95 -7.79
CA ASN A 18 19.42 -35.03 -8.12
C ASN A 18 19.48 -35.45 -9.60
N SER A 19 19.67 -34.49 -10.52
CA SER A 19 19.80 -34.76 -11.96
C SER A 19 21.11 -35.45 -12.32
N LEU A 20 22.17 -35.27 -11.53
CA LEU A 20 23.48 -35.88 -11.76
C LEU A 20 23.66 -37.22 -11.02
N THR A 21 22.85 -37.51 -10.01
CA THR A 21 23.01 -38.70 -9.15
C THR A 21 21.83 -39.67 -9.28
N LEU A 22 20.68 -39.30 -8.72
CA LEU A 22 19.53 -40.18 -8.64
C LEU A 22 18.88 -40.41 -10.01
N SER A 23 18.78 -39.37 -10.85
CA SER A 23 18.10 -39.48 -12.15
C SER A 23 18.80 -40.47 -13.09
N PRO A 24 20.14 -40.44 -13.28
CA PRO A 24 20.85 -41.44 -14.06
C PRO A 24 20.77 -42.84 -13.43
N ALA A 25 20.84 -42.95 -12.10
CA ALA A 25 20.74 -44.24 -11.41
C ALA A 25 19.36 -44.89 -11.59
N LEU A 26 18.28 -44.12 -11.42
CA LEU A 26 16.91 -44.59 -11.67
C LEU A 26 16.68 -44.87 -13.15
N ALA A 27 17.20 -44.04 -14.05
CA ALA A 27 17.11 -44.30 -15.48
C ALA A 27 17.77 -45.64 -15.86
N ALA A 28 18.96 -45.92 -15.33
CA ALA A 28 19.65 -47.19 -15.57
C ALA A 28 18.92 -48.41 -14.98
N LEU A 29 18.22 -48.23 -13.84
CA LEU A 29 17.52 -49.32 -13.15
C LEU A 29 16.11 -49.58 -13.70
N LEU A 30 15.40 -48.53 -14.12
CA LEU A 30 13.99 -48.59 -14.50
C LEU A 30 13.76 -48.59 -16.02
N LEU A 31 14.61 -47.94 -16.82
CA LEU A 31 14.40 -47.86 -18.26
C LEU A 31 14.95 -49.10 -18.96
N LYS A 32 14.06 -49.85 -19.60
CA LYS A 32 14.44 -50.96 -20.48
C LYS A 32 14.94 -50.43 -21.84
N PRO A 33 15.81 -51.19 -22.53
CA PRO A 33 16.22 -50.88 -23.90
C PRO A 33 15.02 -50.70 -24.83
N ARG A 34 15.15 -49.84 -25.85
CA ARG A 34 14.06 -49.54 -26.81
C ARG A 34 13.54 -50.77 -27.57
N ASP A 35 14.39 -51.78 -27.74
CA ASP A 35 14.08 -53.03 -28.44
C ASP A 35 13.66 -54.17 -27.49
N ALA A 36 13.56 -53.90 -26.19
CA ALA A 36 13.05 -54.89 -25.24
C ALA A 36 11.55 -55.14 -25.47
N GLU A 37 11.11 -56.39 -25.24
CA GLU A 37 9.68 -56.70 -25.32
C GLU A 37 8.86 -55.78 -24.41
N LYS A 38 7.86 -55.11 -25.00
CA LYS A 38 6.93 -54.26 -24.25
C LYS A 38 6.31 -55.08 -23.12
N ASP A 39 6.42 -54.60 -21.89
CA ASP A 39 5.78 -55.26 -20.75
C ASP A 39 4.24 -55.18 -20.86
N GLY A 40 3.54 -55.97 -20.04
CA GLY A 40 2.09 -56.04 -20.08
C GLY A 40 1.42 -54.68 -19.87
N LEU A 41 2.02 -53.82 -19.05
CA LEU A 41 1.53 -52.47 -18.75
C LEU A 41 1.69 -51.53 -19.96
N SER A 42 2.84 -51.56 -20.62
CA SER A 42 3.10 -50.80 -21.86
C SER A 42 2.17 -51.22 -22.99
N ARG A 43 1.83 -52.51 -23.11
CA ARG A 43 0.87 -52.99 -24.12
C ARG A 43 -0.55 -52.50 -23.86
N VAL A 44 -0.96 -52.46 -22.58
CA VAL A 44 -2.26 -51.90 -22.18
C VAL A 44 -2.33 -50.41 -22.47
N ILE A 45 -1.28 -49.66 -22.13
CA ILE A 45 -1.16 -48.22 -22.44
C ILE A 45 -1.20 -47.99 -23.96
N ASP A 46 -0.44 -48.74 -24.75
CA ASP A 46 -0.43 -48.59 -26.22
C ASP A 46 -1.80 -48.94 -26.83
N ARG A 47 -2.54 -49.87 -26.23
CA ARG A 47 -3.88 -50.24 -26.70
C ARG A 47 -4.92 -49.17 -26.37
N LEU A 48 -4.83 -48.54 -25.19
CA LEU A 48 -5.77 -47.50 -24.75
C LEU A 48 -5.45 -46.11 -25.34
N PHE A 49 -4.17 -45.75 -25.41
CA PHE A 49 -3.70 -44.40 -25.76
C PHE A 49 -2.78 -44.35 -26.99
N GLY A 50 -2.37 -45.48 -27.56
CA GLY A 50 -1.50 -45.48 -28.75
C GLY A 50 -2.13 -44.83 -29.98
N TRP A 51 -3.47 -44.81 -30.08
CA TRP A 51 -4.19 -44.08 -31.12
C TRP A 51 -4.00 -42.54 -31.01
N LEU A 52 -3.69 -42.03 -29.82
CA LEU A 52 -3.35 -40.62 -29.55
C LEU A 52 -1.84 -40.36 -29.70
N PHE A 53 -0.99 -41.27 -29.20
CA PHE A 53 0.47 -41.10 -29.27
C PHE A 53 1.04 -41.18 -30.68
N ARG A 54 0.50 -42.06 -31.53
CA ARG A 54 0.98 -42.23 -32.92
C ARG A 54 0.81 -40.97 -33.78
N PRO A 55 -0.37 -40.32 -33.86
CA PRO A 55 -0.50 -39.08 -34.61
C PRO A 55 0.31 -37.95 -33.97
N PHE A 56 0.36 -37.86 -32.64
CA PHE A 56 1.21 -36.89 -31.94
C PHE A 56 2.68 -37.03 -32.33
N ASN A 57 3.25 -38.23 -32.22
CA ASN A 57 4.66 -38.49 -32.58
C ASN A 57 4.94 -38.21 -34.06
N ARG A 58 3.99 -38.51 -34.95
CA ARG A 58 4.11 -38.21 -36.38
C ARG A 58 4.07 -36.71 -36.65
N VAL A 59 3.19 -35.97 -35.98
CA VAL A 59 3.12 -34.50 -36.08
C VAL A 59 4.37 -33.85 -35.49
N PHE A 60 4.81 -34.31 -34.32
CA PHE A 60 6.03 -33.83 -33.66
C PHE A 60 7.26 -34.08 -34.54
N GLY A 61 7.42 -35.29 -35.09
CA GLY A 61 8.51 -35.61 -36.00
C GLY A 61 8.51 -34.75 -37.26
N LYS A 62 7.34 -34.55 -37.88
CA LYS A 62 7.18 -33.62 -39.03
C LYS A 62 7.48 -32.17 -38.63
N GLY A 63 7.11 -31.76 -37.43
CA GLY A 63 7.40 -30.44 -36.87
C GLY A 63 8.90 -30.21 -36.68
N SER A 64 9.61 -31.19 -36.11
CA SER A 64 11.06 -31.16 -35.92
C SER A 64 11.81 -31.03 -37.25
N GLN A 65 11.47 -31.84 -38.25
CA GLN A 65 12.07 -31.76 -39.59
C GLN A 65 11.81 -30.41 -40.27
N ARG A 66 10.60 -29.86 -40.11
CA ARG A 66 10.26 -28.53 -40.64
C ARG A 66 11.02 -27.41 -39.92
N TYR A 67 11.18 -27.51 -38.61
CA TYR A 67 11.94 -26.58 -37.80
C TYR A 67 13.41 -26.58 -38.21
N GLU A 68 14.03 -27.77 -38.30
CA GLU A 68 15.40 -27.94 -38.79
C GLU A 68 15.58 -27.31 -40.18
N GLY A 69 14.70 -27.62 -41.13
CA GLY A 69 14.73 -27.04 -42.47
C GLY A 69 14.47 -25.53 -42.51
N ALA A 70 13.76 -24.96 -41.52
CA ALA A 70 13.56 -23.51 -41.40
C ALA A 70 14.81 -22.82 -40.82
N VAL A 71 15.41 -23.40 -39.78
CA VAL A 71 16.67 -22.91 -39.19
C VAL A 71 17.80 -22.95 -40.23
N GLY A 72 17.93 -24.06 -40.98
CA GLY A 72 18.92 -24.17 -42.06
C GLY A 72 18.76 -23.08 -43.13
N ARG A 73 17.53 -22.75 -43.52
CA ARG A 73 17.25 -21.63 -44.45
C ARG A 73 17.55 -20.26 -43.84
N ALA A 74 17.29 -20.07 -42.55
CA ALA A 74 17.61 -18.83 -41.83
C ALA A 74 19.13 -18.58 -41.75
N LEU A 75 19.92 -19.64 -41.55
CA LEU A 75 21.39 -19.57 -41.56
C LEU A 75 21.96 -19.14 -42.92
N GLY A 76 21.25 -19.40 -44.03
CA GLY A 76 21.60 -18.91 -45.37
C GLY A 76 21.27 -17.44 -45.61
N ARG A 77 20.48 -16.79 -44.73
CA ARG A 77 20.04 -15.39 -44.84
C ARG A 77 20.42 -14.58 -43.59
N ARG A 78 21.68 -14.72 -43.15
CA ARG A 78 22.19 -14.14 -41.88
C ARG A 78 21.87 -12.65 -41.72
N GLY A 79 22.04 -11.85 -42.77
CA GLY A 79 21.72 -10.41 -42.74
C GLY A 79 20.26 -10.13 -42.39
N ALA A 80 19.32 -10.86 -42.99
CA ALA A 80 17.89 -10.70 -42.69
C ALA A 80 17.55 -11.11 -41.25
N VAL A 81 18.20 -12.15 -40.72
CA VAL A 81 18.03 -12.59 -39.33
C VAL A 81 18.51 -11.51 -38.35
N PHE A 82 19.67 -10.89 -38.60
CA PHE A 82 20.16 -9.79 -37.77
C PHE A 82 19.27 -8.55 -37.84
N VAL A 83 18.69 -8.23 -39.01
CA VAL A 83 17.71 -7.13 -39.12
C VAL A 83 16.47 -7.42 -38.30
N VAL A 84 15.89 -8.63 -38.38
CA VAL A 84 14.74 -9.02 -37.57
C VAL A 84 15.08 -8.97 -36.08
N TYR A 85 16.27 -9.44 -35.69
CA TYR A 85 16.74 -9.35 -34.31
C TYR A 85 16.87 -7.91 -33.83
N ALA A 86 17.44 -7.00 -34.65
CA ALA A 86 17.52 -5.59 -34.32
C ALA A 86 16.14 -4.95 -34.16
N VAL A 87 15.17 -5.30 -35.01
CA VAL A 87 13.76 -4.86 -34.86
C VAL A 87 13.17 -5.36 -33.54
N LEU A 88 13.44 -6.62 -33.16
CA LEU A 88 12.96 -7.18 -31.90
C LEU A 88 13.64 -6.56 -30.68
N LEU A 89 14.92 -6.18 -30.77
CA LEU A 89 15.60 -5.41 -29.73
C LEU A 89 14.97 -4.03 -29.52
N VAL A 90 14.67 -3.32 -30.63
CA VAL A 90 13.96 -2.05 -30.57
C VAL A 90 12.56 -2.26 -29.98
N GLY A 91 11.87 -3.32 -30.38
CA GLY A 91 10.59 -3.73 -29.79
C GLY A 91 10.68 -3.98 -28.28
N ALA A 92 11.74 -4.64 -27.82
CA ALA A 92 11.97 -4.90 -26.39
C ALA A 92 12.14 -3.60 -25.62
N ALA A 93 13.00 -2.70 -26.11
CA ALA A 93 13.21 -1.39 -25.51
C ALA A 93 11.92 -0.54 -25.50
N PHE A 94 11.09 -0.66 -26.54
CA PHE A 94 9.80 0.02 -26.62
C PHE A 94 8.77 -0.57 -25.65
N MET A 95 8.75 -1.90 -25.45
CA MET A 95 7.87 -2.54 -24.46
C MET A 95 8.17 -2.09 -23.03
N PHE A 96 9.45 -1.87 -22.67
CA PHE A 96 9.80 -1.29 -21.36
C PHE A 96 9.27 0.13 -21.15
N LYS A 97 8.93 0.87 -22.22
CA LYS A 97 8.30 2.19 -22.13
C LYS A 97 6.77 2.13 -22.12
N ILE A 98 6.17 1.12 -22.76
CA ILE A 98 4.71 0.97 -22.81
C ILE A 98 4.18 0.31 -21.54
N VAL A 99 4.86 -0.72 -21.02
CA VAL A 99 4.39 -1.42 -19.83
C VAL A 99 4.53 -0.49 -18.62
N PRO A 100 3.44 -0.12 -17.95
CA PRO A 100 3.49 0.85 -16.88
C PRO A 100 4.30 0.33 -15.68
N ALA A 101 4.99 1.23 -14.98
CA ALA A 101 5.80 0.85 -13.82
C ALA A 101 4.92 0.66 -12.58
N GLY A 102 5.07 -0.47 -11.90
CA GLY A 102 4.30 -0.83 -10.70
C GLY A 102 5.19 -1.18 -9.52
N PHE A 103 4.59 -1.36 -8.34
CA PHE A 103 5.31 -1.86 -7.17
C PHE A 103 4.72 -3.17 -6.65
N ILE A 104 3.60 -3.09 -5.93
CA ILE A 104 2.92 -4.27 -5.40
C ILE A 104 1.42 -4.11 -5.72
N PRO A 105 0.80 -5.09 -6.41
CA PRO A 105 -0.61 -5.01 -6.74
C PRO A 105 -1.48 -5.04 -5.47
N THR A 106 -2.61 -4.33 -5.54
CA THR A 106 -3.66 -4.40 -4.52
C THR A 106 -4.27 -5.79 -4.47
N GLN A 107 -4.66 -6.21 -3.27
CA GLN A 107 -5.20 -7.54 -3.03
C GLN A 107 -6.54 -7.41 -2.33
N ASP A 108 -7.47 -8.27 -2.75
CA ASP A 108 -8.71 -8.46 -2.04
C ASP A 108 -8.45 -9.29 -0.76
N LYS A 109 -8.45 -8.60 0.39
CA LYS A 109 -8.17 -9.19 1.70
C LYS A 109 -9.44 -9.57 2.47
N LEU A 110 -10.59 -9.66 1.80
CA LEU A 110 -11.89 -9.95 2.42
C LEU A 110 -12.35 -8.90 3.44
N TYR A 111 -11.77 -7.70 3.43
CA TYR A 111 -12.30 -6.57 4.18
C TYR A 111 -11.95 -5.25 3.49
N LEU A 112 -12.78 -4.25 3.76
CA LEU A 112 -12.63 -2.88 3.32
C LEU A 112 -12.57 -1.95 4.54
N ILE A 113 -11.90 -0.82 4.37
CA ILE A 113 -11.84 0.22 5.39
C ILE A 113 -12.65 1.40 4.86
N ALA A 114 -13.64 1.83 5.63
CA ALA A 114 -14.41 3.03 5.34
C ALA A 114 -14.38 3.97 6.53
N GLY A 115 -14.55 5.26 6.30
CA GLY A 115 -14.57 6.23 7.37
C GLY A 115 -15.37 7.46 7.03
N VAL A 116 -15.54 8.29 8.06
CA VAL A 116 -16.13 9.63 7.95
C VAL A 116 -15.27 10.62 8.71
N LYS A 117 -15.02 11.77 8.08
CA LYS A 117 -14.50 12.97 8.71
C LYS A 117 -15.63 13.99 8.82
N MET A 118 -16.17 14.13 10.04
CA MET A 118 -17.18 15.12 10.38
C MET A 118 -16.52 16.51 10.50
N PRO A 119 -17.30 17.60 10.36
CA PRO A 119 -16.82 18.95 10.62
C PRO A 119 -16.13 19.06 11.99
N GLU A 120 -15.14 19.95 12.07
CA GLU A 120 -14.43 20.26 13.31
C GLU A 120 -15.42 20.66 14.42
N GLY A 121 -15.25 20.13 15.63
CA GLY A 121 -16.18 20.35 16.75
C GLY A 121 -17.42 19.43 16.78
N ALA A 122 -17.57 18.49 15.86
CA ALA A 122 -18.60 17.46 15.96
C ALA A 122 -18.36 16.52 17.16
N SER A 123 -19.43 16.21 17.90
CA SER A 123 -19.39 15.26 19.02
C SER A 123 -19.28 13.81 18.54
N ILE A 124 -18.81 12.92 19.41
CA ILE A 124 -18.68 11.49 19.10
C ILE A 124 -20.03 10.84 18.80
N GLU A 125 -21.11 11.31 19.43
CA GLU A 125 -22.48 10.84 19.18
C GLU A 125 -22.95 11.18 17.76
N ARG A 126 -22.59 12.36 17.24
CA ARG A 126 -22.87 12.74 15.85
C ARG A 126 -22.09 11.87 14.88
N THR A 127 -20.84 11.57 15.19
CA THR A 127 -20.00 10.68 14.38
C THR A 127 -20.55 9.25 14.38
N ASP A 128 -20.91 8.70 15.55
CA ASP A 128 -21.53 7.37 15.69
C ASP A 128 -22.84 7.26 14.90
N ALA A 129 -23.67 8.31 14.93
CA ALA A 129 -24.90 8.35 14.14
C ALA A 129 -24.62 8.22 12.63
N VAL A 130 -23.56 8.85 12.12
CA VAL A 130 -23.19 8.74 10.70
C VAL A 130 -22.57 7.37 10.38
N LEU A 131 -21.74 6.80 11.26
CA LEU A 131 -21.22 5.44 11.08
C LEU A 131 -22.36 4.40 11.01
N LYS A 132 -23.40 4.55 11.82
CA LYS A 132 -24.62 3.71 11.75
C LYS A 132 -25.37 3.88 10.43
N LYS A 133 -25.43 5.09 9.87
CA LYS A 133 -25.97 5.33 8.51
C LYS A 133 -25.12 4.63 7.45
N MET A 134 -23.79 4.74 7.53
CA MET A 134 -22.86 4.05 6.63
C MET A 134 -23.04 2.52 6.70
N ALA A 135 -23.14 1.97 7.89
CA ALA A 135 -23.41 0.53 8.09
C ALA A 135 -24.73 0.09 7.46
N THR A 136 -25.80 0.89 7.62
CA THR A 136 -27.10 0.61 7.01
C THR A 136 -27.04 0.60 5.48
N ILE A 137 -26.32 1.57 4.88
CA ILE A 137 -26.10 1.63 3.43
C ILE A 137 -25.29 0.42 2.95
N ALA A 138 -24.21 0.09 3.66
CA ALA A 138 -23.31 -1.01 3.30
C ALA A 138 -23.99 -2.38 3.37
N LYS A 139 -24.93 -2.57 4.31
CA LYS A 139 -25.75 -3.79 4.40
C LYS A 139 -26.58 -4.05 3.14
N GLY A 140 -26.91 -3.00 2.38
CA GLY A 140 -27.59 -3.09 1.09
C GLY A 140 -26.67 -3.31 -0.11
N VAL A 141 -25.35 -3.41 0.09
CA VAL A 141 -24.37 -3.68 -0.99
C VAL A 141 -24.07 -5.18 -1.04
N GLU A 142 -24.25 -5.77 -2.21
CA GLU A 142 -23.94 -7.18 -2.43
C GLU A 142 -22.44 -7.45 -2.21
N GLY A 143 -22.14 -8.43 -1.35
CA GLY A 143 -20.77 -8.86 -1.06
C GLY A 143 -20.23 -8.38 0.29
N VAL A 144 -20.87 -7.41 0.94
CA VAL A 144 -20.60 -7.06 2.34
C VAL A 144 -21.23 -8.10 3.27
N GLN A 145 -20.51 -8.52 4.31
CA GLN A 145 -20.93 -9.55 5.26
C GLN A 145 -21.25 -8.96 6.64
N ASN A 146 -20.28 -8.30 7.28
CA ASN A 146 -20.42 -7.70 8.61
C ASN A 146 -19.70 -6.35 8.67
N GLU A 147 -20.00 -5.58 9.69
CA GLU A 147 -19.35 -4.31 10.02
C GLU A 147 -18.78 -4.30 11.44
N VAL A 148 -17.64 -3.63 11.62
CA VAL A 148 -17.08 -3.30 12.93
C VAL A 148 -16.72 -1.81 12.93
N ALA A 149 -17.47 -1.02 13.69
CA ALA A 149 -17.32 0.43 13.73
C ALA A 149 -16.57 0.89 15.00
N PHE A 150 -15.72 1.90 14.84
CA PHE A 150 -15.00 2.58 15.89
C PHE A 150 -15.24 4.10 15.79
N PRO A 151 -16.28 4.62 16.46
CA PRO A 151 -16.48 6.05 16.59
C PRO A 151 -15.31 6.68 17.35
N GLY A 152 -14.83 7.84 16.88
CA GLY A 152 -13.73 8.55 17.50
C GLY A 152 -12.33 8.08 17.07
N LEU A 153 -12.20 7.04 16.25
CA LEU A 153 -10.91 6.56 15.74
C LEU A 153 -10.65 7.05 14.32
N ASN A 154 -9.51 7.70 14.12
CA ASN A 154 -9.05 8.14 12.80
C ASN A 154 -8.34 6.99 12.06
N PRO A 155 -8.81 6.56 10.87
CA PRO A 155 -8.21 5.44 10.14
C PRO A 155 -6.87 5.77 9.46
N LEU A 156 -6.55 7.05 9.26
CA LEU A 156 -5.33 7.47 8.55
C LEU A 156 -4.12 7.52 9.48
N GLN A 157 -4.32 8.00 10.72
CA GLN A 157 -3.26 8.19 11.72
C GLN A 157 -3.39 7.27 12.94
N PHE A 158 -4.49 6.52 13.08
CA PHE A 158 -4.82 5.74 14.28
C PHE A 158 -4.80 6.58 15.58
N THR A 159 -5.20 7.85 15.47
CA THR A 159 -5.38 8.77 16.60
C THR A 159 -6.85 8.89 16.97
N ASN A 160 -7.14 9.19 18.24
CA ASN A 160 -8.50 9.37 18.70
C ASN A 160 -8.93 10.84 18.58
N THR A 161 -9.96 11.12 17.80
CA THR A 161 -10.58 12.44 17.62
C THR A 161 -12.09 12.26 17.45
N PRO A 162 -12.95 12.99 18.18
CA PRO A 162 -14.39 12.73 18.23
C PRO A 162 -15.11 12.90 16.88
N ASN A 163 -14.57 13.75 15.98
CA ASN A 163 -15.15 14.04 14.67
C ASN A 163 -14.69 13.06 13.57
N ASN A 164 -13.85 12.06 13.87
CA ASN A 164 -13.49 11.02 12.91
C ASN A 164 -14.05 9.67 13.36
N GLY A 165 -14.35 8.81 12.39
CA GLY A 165 -14.77 7.45 12.67
C GLY A 165 -14.39 6.50 11.53
N VAL A 166 -14.17 5.24 11.88
CA VAL A 166 -13.85 4.17 10.93
C VAL A 166 -14.82 3.00 11.08
N VAL A 167 -15.17 2.38 9.98
CA VAL A 167 -15.86 1.09 9.90
C VAL A 167 -15.03 0.12 9.07
N PHE A 168 -14.77 -1.05 9.62
CA PHE A 168 -14.21 -2.18 8.89
C PHE A 168 -15.36 -3.05 8.39
N PHE A 169 -15.52 -3.13 7.07
CA PHE A 169 -16.51 -3.99 6.44
C PHE A 169 -15.86 -5.30 6.04
N THR A 170 -16.27 -6.42 6.63
CA THR A 170 -15.83 -7.74 6.15
C THR A 170 -16.62 -8.11 4.90
N LEU A 171 -15.95 -8.68 3.91
CA LEU A 171 -16.55 -9.15 2.67
C LEU A 171 -16.86 -10.65 2.77
N LYS A 172 -17.87 -11.10 2.04
CA LYS A 172 -18.18 -12.52 1.89
C LYS A 172 -16.99 -13.27 1.28
N PRO A 173 -16.82 -14.57 1.58
CA PRO A 173 -15.83 -15.41 0.91
C PRO A 173 -15.98 -15.36 -0.61
N PHE A 174 -14.88 -15.57 -1.35
CA PHE A 174 -14.87 -15.54 -2.81
C PHE A 174 -15.87 -16.51 -3.47
N SER A 175 -16.24 -17.61 -2.79
CA SER A 175 -17.25 -18.56 -3.27
C SER A 175 -18.69 -18.04 -3.19
N GLU A 176 -18.94 -16.98 -2.43
CA GLU A 176 -20.27 -16.44 -2.12
C GLU A 176 -20.50 -15.03 -2.68
N ARG A 177 -19.54 -14.50 -3.43
CA ARG A 177 -19.66 -13.21 -4.13
C ARG A 177 -19.05 -13.30 -5.53
N SER A 178 -19.69 -12.63 -6.48
CA SER A 178 -19.20 -12.48 -7.84
C SER A 178 -18.32 -11.23 -8.01
N ARG A 179 -18.49 -10.24 -7.13
CA ARG A 179 -17.88 -8.92 -7.23
C ARG A 179 -16.57 -8.83 -6.47
N SER A 180 -15.62 -8.10 -7.05
CA SER A 180 -14.32 -7.78 -6.45
C SER A 180 -14.43 -6.76 -5.31
N ALA A 181 -13.45 -6.74 -4.40
CA ALA A 181 -13.32 -5.69 -3.39
C ALA A 181 -13.28 -4.27 -4.00
N GLU A 182 -12.66 -4.12 -5.17
CA GLU A 182 -12.57 -2.85 -5.90
C GLU A 182 -13.95 -2.34 -6.34
N GLU A 183 -14.76 -3.21 -6.93
CA GLU A 183 -16.13 -2.88 -7.36
C GLU A 183 -17.05 -2.56 -6.19
N ILE A 184 -16.91 -3.29 -5.08
CA ILE A 184 -17.67 -3.04 -3.84
C ILE A 184 -17.24 -1.69 -3.25
N THR A 185 -15.94 -1.39 -3.22
CA THR A 185 -15.41 -0.11 -2.74
C THR A 185 -15.93 1.07 -3.57
N ALA A 186 -15.95 0.92 -4.89
CA ALA A 186 -16.47 1.95 -5.79
C ALA A 186 -17.97 2.22 -5.55
N GLU A 187 -18.78 1.18 -5.38
CA GLU A 187 -20.20 1.34 -5.05
C GLU A 187 -20.43 1.96 -3.67
N LEU A 188 -19.65 1.53 -2.66
CA LEU A 188 -19.73 2.12 -1.33
C LEU A 188 -19.43 3.61 -1.37
N ASN A 189 -18.35 4.03 -2.04
CA ASN A 189 -18.04 5.45 -2.22
C ASN A 189 -19.16 6.21 -2.95
N GLN A 190 -19.72 5.63 -4.01
CA GLN A 190 -20.84 6.23 -4.73
C GLN A 190 -22.06 6.44 -3.82
N LYS A 191 -22.43 5.44 -3.00
CA LYS A 191 -23.57 5.53 -2.08
C LYS A 191 -23.30 6.43 -0.87
N PHE A 192 -22.09 6.39 -0.33
CA PHE A 192 -21.69 7.23 0.80
C PHE A 192 -21.60 8.70 0.43
N GLY A 193 -21.40 9.06 -0.84
CA GLY A 193 -21.47 10.44 -1.32
C GLY A 193 -22.83 11.12 -1.11
N ALA A 194 -23.89 10.37 -0.76
CA ALA A 194 -25.18 10.94 -0.38
C ALA A 194 -25.23 11.45 1.08
N ILE A 195 -24.24 11.10 1.91
CA ILE A 195 -24.12 11.56 3.29
C ILE A 195 -23.54 12.98 3.28
N GLN A 196 -24.30 13.94 3.80
CA GLN A 196 -23.94 15.37 3.76
C GLN A 196 -23.32 15.86 5.06
N GLU A 197 -23.44 15.08 6.14
CA GLU A 197 -23.00 15.45 7.48
C GLU A 197 -21.48 15.48 7.65
N GLY A 198 -20.74 14.81 6.76
CA GLY A 198 -19.28 14.72 6.79
C GLY A 198 -18.71 14.12 5.51
N PHE A 199 -17.39 14.20 5.35
CA PHE A 199 -16.69 13.62 4.21
C PHE A 199 -16.52 12.11 4.43
N THR A 200 -17.13 11.30 3.59
CA THR A 200 -17.10 9.84 3.67
C THR A 200 -16.20 9.24 2.60
N PHE A 201 -15.60 8.10 2.92
CA PHE A 201 -14.65 7.43 2.04
C PHE A 201 -14.59 5.94 2.35
N ALA A 202 -14.23 5.16 1.35
CA ALA A 202 -13.93 3.73 1.43
C ALA A 202 -12.71 3.42 0.56
N PHE A 203 -11.82 2.58 1.07
CA PHE A 203 -10.60 2.15 0.38
C PHE A 203 -10.25 0.72 0.76
N MET A 204 -9.44 0.08 -0.09
CA MET A 204 -8.93 -1.26 0.19
C MET A 204 -7.72 -1.19 1.14
N PRO A 205 -7.52 -2.21 1.99
CA PRO A 205 -6.36 -2.26 2.87
C PRO A 205 -5.03 -2.29 2.10
N PRO A 206 -3.92 -1.93 2.76
CA PRO A 206 -2.59 -1.91 2.15
C PRO A 206 -2.18 -3.32 1.67
N PRO A 207 -1.49 -3.45 0.52
CA PRO A 207 -0.95 -4.72 0.04
C PRO A 207 -0.08 -5.46 1.06
N ILE A 208 0.77 -4.75 1.81
CA ILE A 208 1.61 -5.31 2.88
C ILE A 208 1.10 -4.80 4.23
N GLN A 209 0.76 -5.72 5.15
CA GLN A 209 0.41 -5.34 6.52
C GLN A 209 1.61 -4.68 7.22
N GLY A 210 1.37 -3.54 7.87
CA GLY A 210 2.41 -2.76 8.55
C GLY A 210 3.14 -1.75 7.66
N LEU A 211 2.80 -1.64 6.37
CA LEU A 211 3.30 -0.58 5.48
C LEU A 211 2.14 0.33 5.06
N GLY A 212 1.75 1.22 5.98
CA GLY A 212 0.66 2.17 5.82
C GLY A 212 -0.70 1.62 6.16
N ASN A 213 -1.70 2.49 6.05
CA ASN A 213 -3.07 2.23 6.50
C ASN A 213 -4.05 2.02 5.35
N GLY A 214 -3.70 2.40 4.12
CA GLY A 214 -4.54 2.25 2.93
C GLY A 214 -3.75 1.90 1.66
N SER A 215 -4.49 1.71 0.57
CA SER A 215 -3.95 1.48 -0.78
C SER A 215 -3.86 2.79 -1.57
N GLY A 216 -3.02 2.79 -2.62
CA GLY A 216 -2.76 3.95 -3.47
C GLY A 216 -1.46 4.65 -3.10
N TRP A 217 -1.49 5.98 -3.01
CA TRP A 217 -0.35 6.83 -2.67
C TRP A 217 -0.53 7.48 -1.30
N SER A 218 0.57 7.63 -0.56
CA SER A 218 0.61 8.17 0.80
C SER A 218 1.82 9.09 0.93
N LEU A 219 1.59 10.33 1.39
CA LEU A 219 2.64 11.33 1.60
C LEU A 219 2.31 12.24 2.77
N PHE A 220 3.32 12.99 3.20
CA PHE A 220 3.17 14.13 4.09
C PHE A 220 3.55 15.41 3.36
N VAL A 221 2.72 16.45 3.50
CA VAL A 221 3.06 17.83 3.16
C VAL A 221 3.71 18.46 4.39
N GLU A 222 4.96 18.86 4.28
CA GLU A 222 5.75 19.43 5.38
C GLU A 222 5.87 20.94 5.26
N ASP A 223 5.68 21.66 6.37
CA ASP A 223 6.04 23.06 6.49
C ASP A 223 7.49 23.20 6.97
N ARG A 224 8.42 23.37 6.02
CA ARG A 224 9.87 23.42 6.28
C ARG A 224 10.35 24.81 6.71
N THR A 225 9.53 25.84 6.50
CA THR A 225 9.86 27.24 6.81
C THR A 225 9.04 27.84 7.96
N ARG A 226 8.17 27.04 8.61
CA ARG A 226 7.31 27.45 9.73
C ARG A 226 6.33 28.57 9.36
N LEU A 227 5.69 28.46 8.20
CA LEU A 227 4.61 29.34 7.78
C LEU A 227 3.36 29.23 8.67
N GLY A 228 3.20 28.10 9.38
CA GLY A 228 2.18 27.92 10.41
C GLY A 228 1.00 27.05 9.98
N TYR A 229 0.20 26.62 10.95
CA TYR A 229 -0.83 25.59 10.75
C TYR A 229 -1.94 26.00 9.77
N GLY A 230 -2.41 27.25 9.82
CA GLY A 230 -3.43 27.74 8.88
C GLY A 230 -2.94 27.82 7.43
N ALA A 231 -1.67 28.22 7.23
CA ALA A 231 -1.06 28.21 5.91
C ALA A 231 -0.92 26.78 5.36
N LEU A 232 -0.49 25.84 6.21
CA LEU A 232 -0.41 24.43 5.86
C LEU A 232 -1.77 23.85 5.48
N GLN A 233 -2.83 24.17 6.24
CA GLN A 233 -4.20 23.73 5.90
C GLN A 233 -4.63 24.24 4.54
N SER A 234 -4.41 25.52 4.26
CA SER A 234 -4.79 26.14 2.97
C SER A 234 -4.05 25.50 1.80
N ALA A 235 -2.75 25.25 1.95
CA ALA A 235 -1.93 24.60 0.92
C ALA A 235 -2.36 23.15 0.67
N VAL A 236 -2.62 22.37 1.73
CA VAL A 236 -3.06 20.98 1.62
C VAL A 236 -4.44 20.88 0.99
N GLN A 237 -5.38 21.78 1.33
CA GLN A 237 -6.70 21.81 0.71
C GLN A 237 -6.63 22.17 -0.77
N ALA A 238 -5.79 23.13 -1.15
CA ALA A 238 -5.55 23.47 -2.57
C ALA A 238 -4.96 22.28 -3.33
N PHE A 239 -3.97 21.61 -2.73
CA PHE A 239 -3.35 20.43 -3.31
C PHE A 239 -4.31 19.23 -3.41
N GLN A 240 -5.13 18.99 -2.38
CA GLN A 240 -6.18 17.98 -2.36
C GLN A 240 -7.22 18.25 -3.47
N GLY A 241 -7.64 19.51 -3.64
CA GLY A 241 -8.55 19.90 -4.71
C GLY A 241 -7.97 19.66 -6.11
N ALA A 242 -6.70 20.01 -6.32
CA ALA A 242 -6.00 19.77 -7.58
C ALA A 242 -5.84 18.26 -7.87
N ALA A 243 -5.50 17.47 -6.86
CA ALA A 243 -5.41 16.01 -6.97
C ALA A 243 -6.78 15.39 -7.32
N ALA A 244 -7.86 15.85 -6.69
CA ALA A 244 -9.22 15.35 -6.94
C ALA A 244 -9.72 15.64 -8.36
N GLN A 245 -9.21 16.69 -9.01
CA GLN A 245 -9.55 17.04 -10.40
C GLN A 245 -8.68 16.33 -11.43
N THR A 246 -7.63 15.62 -11.00
CA THR A 246 -6.66 14.99 -11.91
C THR A 246 -7.16 13.60 -12.33
N PRO A 247 -7.37 13.32 -13.63
CA PRO A 247 -7.79 12.01 -14.09
C PRO A 247 -6.84 10.90 -13.62
N GLY A 248 -7.40 9.82 -13.08
CA GLY A 248 -6.64 8.68 -12.55
C GLY A 248 -6.21 8.81 -11.09
N LEU A 249 -6.30 10.00 -10.49
CA LEU A 249 -6.15 10.20 -9.04
C LEU A 249 -7.55 10.34 -8.42
N GLY A 250 -7.84 9.55 -7.39
CA GLY A 250 -9.17 9.50 -6.78
C GLY A 250 -9.13 9.65 -5.27
N TYR A 251 -10.17 10.28 -4.72
CA TYR A 251 -10.44 10.38 -3.28
C TYR A 251 -9.22 10.80 -2.44
N PRO A 252 -8.53 11.93 -2.76
CA PRO A 252 -7.47 12.43 -1.91
C PRO A 252 -8.06 12.85 -0.56
N ILE A 253 -7.48 12.37 0.54
CA ILE A 253 -7.98 12.55 1.90
C ILE A 253 -6.85 12.92 2.85
N THR A 254 -7.14 13.82 3.78
CA THR A 254 -6.25 14.26 4.84
C THR A 254 -6.94 14.20 6.20
N SER A 255 -6.24 13.72 7.22
CA SER A 255 -6.70 13.83 8.61
C SER A 255 -6.44 15.21 9.19
N TYR A 256 -5.56 15.99 8.57
CA TYR A 256 -5.14 17.30 9.05
C TYR A 256 -6.33 18.25 9.22
N GLN A 257 -6.37 18.88 10.39
CA GLN A 257 -7.33 19.89 10.77
C GLN A 257 -6.64 20.87 11.72
N ALA A 258 -6.57 22.14 11.31
CA ALA A 258 -5.88 23.23 11.96
C ALA A 258 -6.84 24.29 12.53
N ASN A 259 -8.14 24.16 12.26
CA ASN A 259 -9.15 25.14 12.61
C ASN A 259 -10.19 24.57 13.60
N VAL A 260 -9.75 23.65 14.47
CA VAL A 260 -10.63 23.05 15.48
C VAL A 260 -10.99 24.09 16.53
N PRO A 261 -12.29 24.31 16.84
CA PRO A 261 -12.71 25.22 17.89
C PRO A 261 -12.14 24.80 19.25
N GLN A 262 -11.52 25.74 19.96
CA GLN A 262 -10.93 25.55 21.28
C GLN A 262 -11.34 26.70 22.21
N LEU A 263 -11.32 26.43 23.51
CA LEU A 263 -11.54 27.44 24.55
C LEU A 263 -10.22 27.69 25.28
N ASP A 264 -9.70 28.91 25.16
CA ASP A 264 -8.50 29.35 25.88
C ASP A 264 -8.91 29.99 27.21
N ALA A 265 -8.43 29.42 28.32
CA ALA A 265 -8.72 29.88 29.67
C ALA A 265 -7.60 30.79 30.18
N VAL A 266 -7.74 32.09 29.94
CA VAL A 266 -6.73 33.10 30.27
C VAL A 266 -6.86 33.51 31.73
N VAL A 267 -5.88 33.11 32.54
CA VAL A 267 -5.85 33.42 33.99
C VAL A 267 -5.30 34.83 34.25
N ASP A 268 -6.10 35.67 34.89
CA ASP A 268 -5.68 36.95 35.45
C ASP A 268 -4.98 36.71 36.80
N ARG A 269 -3.64 36.64 36.74
CA ARG A 269 -2.79 36.41 37.92
C ARG A 269 -2.89 37.53 38.95
N THR A 270 -3.21 38.75 38.55
CA THR A 270 -3.36 39.90 39.45
C THR A 270 -4.64 39.76 40.26
N LYS A 271 -5.75 39.40 39.62
CA LYS A 271 -7.02 39.12 40.31
C LYS A 271 -6.94 37.89 41.20
N ALA A 272 -6.28 36.81 40.74
CA ALA A 272 -6.07 35.62 41.57
C ALA A 272 -5.30 35.98 42.86
N LYS A 273 -4.22 36.76 42.75
CA LYS A 273 -3.44 37.22 43.91
C LYS A 273 -4.24 38.14 44.83
N ALA A 274 -5.02 39.08 44.28
CA ALA A 274 -5.86 39.99 45.06
C ALA A 274 -6.93 39.25 45.87
N GLN A 275 -7.42 38.12 45.36
CA GLN A 275 -8.42 37.26 46.03
C GLN A 275 -7.78 36.18 46.91
N GLY A 276 -6.45 36.16 47.04
CA GLY A 276 -5.72 35.19 47.84
C GLY A 276 -5.75 33.76 47.30
N VAL A 277 -6.01 33.57 46.00
CA VAL A 277 -6.11 32.25 45.36
C VAL A 277 -4.74 31.81 44.84
N PRO A 278 -4.17 30.69 45.35
CA PRO A 278 -2.97 30.10 44.76
C PRO A 278 -3.23 29.61 43.34
N LEU A 279 -2.29 29.84 42.41
CA LEU A 279 -2.46 29.41 41.02
C LEU A 279 -2.53 27.88 40.90
N THR A 280 -1.86 27.14 41.78
CA THR A 280 -1.94 25.67 41.84
C THR A 280 -3.37 25.20 42.09
N GLU A 281 -4.04 25.74 43.11
CA GLU A 281 -5.44 25.43 43.44
C GLU A 281 -6.39 25.72 42.29
N LEU A 282 -6.16 26.81 41.56
CA LEU A 282 -6.94 27.16 40.37
C LEU A 282 -6.73 26.14 39.23
N PHE A 283 -5.49 25.79 38.94
CA PHE A 283 -5.17 24.81 37.89
C PHE A 283 -5.63 23.39 38.27
N ASP A 284 -5.50 22.99 39.53
CA ASP A 284 -5.99 21.70 40.04
C ASP A 284 -7.51 21.60 39.93
N THR A 285 -8.22 22.71 40.20
CA THR A 285 -9.68 22.81 39.99
C THR A 285 -10.01 22.64 38.51
N LEU A 286 -9.37 23.40 37.62
CA LEU A 286 -9.59 23.28 36.17
C LEU A 286 -9.27 21.86 35.66
N GLN A 287 -8.16 21.28 36.10
CA GLN A 287 -7.73 19.93 35.71
C GLN A 287 -8.71 18.86 36.17
N THR A 288 -9.13 18.90 37.44
CA THR A 288 -10.03 17.90 38.02
C THR A 288 -11.43 17.99 37.41
N TYR A 289 -11.96 19.19 37.20
CA TYR A 289 -13.33 19.35 36.72
C TYR A 289 -13.46 19.19 35.20
N LEU A 290 -12.52 19.70 34.39
CA LEU A 290 -12.67 19.73 32.92
C LEU A 290 -11.82 18.68 32.20
N GLY A 291 -10.64 18.36 32.73
CA GLY A 291 -9.74 17.34 32.17
C GLY A 291 -10.03 15.98 32.77
N SER A 292 -9.26 15.65 33.80
CA SER A 292 -9.40 14.51 34.71
C SER A 292 -8.15 14.51 35.59
N ALA A 293 -8.28 14.14 36.86
CA ALA A 293 -7.16 14.01 37.77
C ALA A 293 -6.95 12.54 38.16
N TYR A 294 -5.78 11.99 37.82
CA TYR A 294 -5.35 10.72 38.40
C TYR A 294 -5.04 10.93 39.88
N VAL A 295 -5.66 10.12 40.73
CA VAL A 295 -5.53 10.21 42.19
C VAL A 295 -4.51 9.20 42.69
N ASN A 296 -4.78 7.91 42.44
CA ASN A 296 -3.95 6.79 42.85
C ASN A 296 -4.41 5.51 42.14
N ASP A 297 -3.83 4.39 42.55
CA ASP A 297 -4.22 3.06 42.11
C ASP A 297 -4.84 2.25 43.27
N PHE A 298 -5.71 1.30 42.95
CA PHE A 298 -6.19 0.30 43.90
C PHE A 298 -6.23 -1.10 43.28
N ASN A 299 -6.07 -2.13 44.11
CA ASN A 299 -6.06 -3.52 43.66
C ASN A 299 -7.44 -4.16 43.85
N MET A 300 -7.98 -4.73 42.78
CA MET A 300 -9.23 -5.48 42.79
C MET A 300 -9.17 -6.61 41.76
N PHE A 301 -9.62 -7.81 42.16
CA PHE A 301 -9.62 -9.00 41.30
C PHE A 301 -8.24 -9.38 40.73
N GLY A 302 -7.17 -9.15 41.51
CA GLY A 302 -5.79 -9.44 41.08
C GLY A 302 -5.27 -8.48 40.01
N ARG A 303 -5.94 -7.35 39.78
CA ARG A 303 -5.51 -6.28 38.87
C ARG A 303 -5.42 -4.96 39.61
N THR A 304 -4.50 -4.11 39.18
CA THR A 304 -4.36 -2.72 39.63
C THR A 304 -5.19 -1.82 38.72
N TRP A 305 -6.06 -1.02 39.32
CA TRP A 305 -6.99 -0.11 38.64
C TRP A 305 -6.66 1.32 39.02
N GLN A 306 -6.67 2.21 38.02
CA GLN A 306 -6.49 3.65 38.24
C GLN A 306 -7.76 4.26 38.83
N VAL A 307 -7.58 5.15 39.79
CA VAL A 307 -8.63 6.02 40.34
C VAL A 307 -8.49 7.39 39.68
N VAL A 308 -9.50 7.78 38.92
CA VAL A 308 -9.56 9.05 38.21
C VAL A 308 -10.74 9.85 38.75
N ALA A 309 -10.48 11.10 39.17
CA ALA A 309 -11.50 12.07 39.54
C ALA A 309 -11.81 12.96 38.34
N GLN A 310 -13.08 13.12 38.03
CA GLN A 310 -13.58 14.01 36.98
C GLN A 310 -14.95 14.55 37.38
N ALA A 311 -15.31 15.76 36.95
CA ALA A 311 -16.70 16.21 37.10
C ALA A 311 -17.64 15.42 36.18
N ASP A 312 -18.85 15.17 36.69
CA ASP A 312 -19.90 14.52 35.92
C ASP A 312 -20.32 15.40 34.72
N ALA A 313 -20.77 14.77 33.63
CA ALA A 313 -20.98 15.43 32.35
C ALA A 313 -21.87 16.69 32.40
N PRO A 314 -23.02 16.71 33.13
CA PRO A 314 -23.91 17.88 33.16
C PRO A 314 -23.31 19.15 33.80
N PHE A 315 -22.14 19.06 34.42
CA PHE A 315 -21.46 20.19 35.07
C PHE A 315 -20.25 20.70 34.29
N ARG A 316 -20.06 20.22 33.06
CA ARG A 316 -18.95 20.59 32.17
C ARG A 316 -19.36 20.56 30.69
N ASP A 317 -20.63 20.80 30.41
CA ASP A 317 -21.19 20.74 29.05
C ASP A 317 -21.10 22.11 28.37
N ASP A 318 -21.44 23.18 29.12
CA ASP A 318 -21.48 24.54 28.61
C ASP A 318 -20.28 25.39 29.05
N VAL A 319 -19.90 26.37 28.23
CA VAL A 319 -18.87 27.37 28.56
C VAL A 319 -19.17 28.10 29.88
N SER A 320 -20.46 28.35 30.16
CA SER A 320 -20.89 28.98 31.42
C SER A 320 -20.57 28.15 32.65
N ASP A 321 -20.43 26.83 32.51
CA ASP A 321 -20.15 25.93 33.63
C ASP A 321 -18.76 26.17 34.20
N ILE A 322 -17.81 26.47 33.30
CA ILE A 322 -16.43 26.80 33.64
C ILE A 322 -16.41 27.97 34.61
N ALA A 323 -17.12 29.06 34.32
CA ALA A 323 -17.14 30.25 35.18
C ALA A 323 -17.75 29.99 36.57
N ARG A 324 -18.61 28.97 36.70
CA ARG A 324 -19.28 28.58 37.97
C ARG A 324 -18.42 27.71 38.87
N LEU A 325 -17.36 27.10 38.35
CA LEU A 325 -16.41 26.32 39.16
C LEU A 325 -15.85 27.19 40.28
N ARG A 326 -15.61 26.60 41.45
CA ARG A 326 -15.08 27.31 42.61
C ARG A 326 -13.79 26.67 43.09
N THR A 327 -12.82 27.51 43.44
CA THR A 327 -11.54 27.11 44.02
C THR A 327 -11.38 27.76 45.40
N ARG A 328 -10.54 27.19 46.26
CA ARG A 328 -10.34 27.67 47.63
C ARG A 328 -9.24 28.73 47.67
N ASN A 329 -9.47 29.84 48.38
CA ASN A 329 -8.43 30.83 48.66
C ASN A 329 -7.66 30.52 49.96
N ALA A 330 -6.59 31.27 50.23
CA ALA A 330 -5.77 31.12 51.42
C ALA A 330 -6.53 31.35 52.75
N ASN A 331 -7.67 32.03 52.71
CA ASN A 331 -8.55 32.25 53.86
C ASN A 331 -9.58 31.11 54.05
N GLY A 332 -9.56 30.10 53.17
CA GLY A 332 -10.49 28.97 53.20
C GLY A 332 -11.83 29.22 52.50
N GLU A 333 -12.03 30.39 51.89
CA GLU A 333 -13.26 30.76 51.20
C GLU A 333 -13.29 30.19 49.77
N MET A 334 -14.48 29.85 49.28
CA MET A 334 -14.66 29.33 47.93
C MET A 334 -14.96 30.48 46.96
N VAL A 335 -14.05 30.70 46.01
CA VAL A 335 -14.09 31.78 45.04
C VAL A 335 -14.43 31.24 43.65
N PRO A 336 -15.42 31.81 42.92
CA PRO A 336 -15.71 31.40 41.56
C PRO A 336 -14.55 31.74 40.62
N ILE A 337 -14.16 30.79 39.77
CA ILE A 337 -13.02 30.97 38.86
C ILE A 337 -13.31 32.01 37.77
N GLY A 338 -14.57 32.23 37.40
CA GLY A 338 -14.95 33.28 36.46
C GLY A 338 -14.59 34.70 36.92
N SER A 339 -14.27 34.91 38.20
CA SER A 339 -13.76 36.20 38.68
C SER A 339 -12.31 36.50 38.26
N MET A 340 -11.56 35.46 37.87
CA MET A 340 -10.12 35.50 37.62
C MET A 340 -9.70 34.77 36.34
N VAL A 341 -10.63 34.14 35.62
CA VAL A 341 -10.38 33.45 34.36
C VAL A 341 -11.27 34.07 33.27
N ASP A 342 -10.65 34.50 32.18
CA ASP A 342 -11.30 34.98 30.96
C ASP A 342 -11.30 33.84 29.93
N ILE A 343 -12.47 33.41 29.49
CA ILE A 343 -12.60 32.31 28.51
C ILE A 343 -12.74 32.91 27.11
N ARG A 344 -11.79 32.59 26.23
CA ARG A 344 -11.75 33.07 24.85
C ARG A 344 -11.95 31.92 23.88
N GLN A 345 -12.75 32.14 22.85
CA GLN A 345 -12.80 31.21 21.73
C GLN A 345 -11.56 31.40 20.87
N THR A 346 -10.90 30.29 20.54
CA THR A 346 -9.75 30.23 19.66
C THR A 346 -9.87 29.03 18.73
N TYR A 347 -8.95 28.90 17.78
CA TYR A 347 -8.89 27.78 16.86
C TYR A 347 -7.47 27.22 16.85
N GLY A 348 -7.36 25.90 16.76
CA GLY A 348 -6.06 25.25 16.77
C GLY A 348 -6.07 23.88 16.09
N PRO A 349 -4.88 23.31 15.86
CA PRO A 349 -4.75 21.98 15.31
C PRO A 349 -5.09 20.88 16.30
N ASP A 350 -5.75 19.82 15.83
CA ASP A 350 -5.97 18.60 16.60
C ASP A 350 -6.04 17.37 15.68
N PRO A 351 -5.08 16.43 15.73
CA PRO A 351 -3.82 16.50 16.45
C PRO A 351 -2.75 17.33 15.70
N VAL A 352 -1.67 17.68 16.40
CA VAL A 352 -0.46 18.21 15.76
C VAL A 352 0.40 17.05 15.28
N ILE A 353 0.49 16.89 13.97
CA ILE A 353 1.31 15.85 13.33
C ILE A 353 2.66 16.42 12.92
N ARG A 354 3.72 15.62 13.07
CA ARG A 354 5.06 15.95 12.58
C ARG A 354 5.62 14.80 11.75
N PHE A 355 6.25 15.14 10.63
CA PHE A 355 6.99 14.21 9.79
C PHE A 355 8.40 14.74 9.59
N ASN A 356 9.41 13.87 9.74
CA ASN A 356 10.85 14.24 9.72
C ASN A 356 11.23 15.45 10.61
N GLY A 357 10.48 15.68 11.69
CA GLY A 357 10.69 16.81 12.61
C GLY A 357 10.00 18.12 12.21
N TYR A 358 9.35 18.19 11.05
CA TYR A 358 8.57 19.35 10.59
C TYR A 358 7.08 19.18 10.93
N PRO A 359 6.34 20.27 11.22
CA PRO A 359 4.88 20.23 11.19
C PRO A 359 4.42 19.74 9.81
N ALA A 360 3.51 18.76 9.80
CA ALA A 360 3.12 18.10 8.57
C ALA A 360 1.62 17.78 8.54
N ALA A 361 1.10 17.67 7.33
CA ALA A 361 -0.26 17.22 7.05
C ALA A 361 -0.17 15.95 6.21
N ASP A 362 -0.88 14.91 6.62
CA ASP A 362 -0.96 13.68 5.86
C ASP A 362 -1.89 13.86 4.65
N LEU A 363 -1.53 13.23 3.53
CA LEU A 363 -2.40 13.16 2.37
C LEU A 363 -2.28 11.76 1.76
N LEU A 364 -3.40 11.06 1.71
CA LEU A 364 -3.53 9.77 1.06
C LEU A 364 -4.47 9.91 -0.13
N GLY A 365 -4.33 9.07 -1.13
CA GLY A 365 -5.30 8.99 -2.22
C GLY A 365 -5.21 7.67 -2.97
N ASN A 366 -6.30 7.33 -3.65
CA ASN A 366 -6.33 6.16 -4.51
C ASN A 366 -5.84 6.50 -5.91
N THR A 367 -5.45 5.48 -6.64
CA THR A 367 -5.12 5.54 -8.06
C THR A 367 -6.08 4.61 -8.81
N ASP A 368 -6.60 5.02 -9.96
CA ASP A 368 -7.26 4.10 -10.88
C ASP A 368 -6.19 3.35 -11.70
N PRO A 369 -5.96 2.05 -11.44
CA PRO A 369 -4.92 1.28 -12.12
C PRO A 369 -5.19 1.12 -13.62
N ARG A 370 -6.40 1.43 -14.11
CA ARG A 370 -6.72 1.41 -15.54
C ARG A 370 -6.21 2.65 -16.28
N LEU A 371 -5.99 3.75 -15.56
CA LEU A 371 -5.59 5.04 -16.12
C LEU A 371 -4.14 5.38 -15.82
N LEU A 372 -3.69 5.10 -14.58
CA LEU A 372 -2.35 5.42 -14.11
C LEU A 372 -1.78 4.24 -13.33
N SER A 373 -0.53 3.89 -13.61
CA SER A 373 0.22 3.00 -12.73
C SER A 373 0.59 3.69 -11.42
N SER A 374 1.04 2.92 -10.41
CA SER A 374 1.48 3.53 -9.15
C SER A 374 2.67 4.48 -9.36
N GLY A 375 3.59 4.15 -10.27
CA GLY A 375 4.73 5.01 -10.61
C GLY A 375 4.31 6.31 -11.31
N GLU A 376 3.37 6.22 -12.26
CA GLU A 376 2.83 7.39 -12.97
C GLU A 376 2.03 8.29 -12.04
N ALA A 377 1.23 7.70 -11.15
CA ALA A 377 0.49 8.43 -10.13
C ALA A 377 1.44 9.22 -9.20
N MET A 378 2.51 8.59 -8.72
CA MET A 378 3.50 9.28 -7.89
C MET A 378 4.20 10.42 -8.63
N ALA A 379 4.55 10.22 -9.91
CA ALA A 379 5.13 11.28 -10.73
C ALA A 379 4.15 12.45 -10.90
N LYS A 380 2.87 12.17 -11.17
CA LYS A 380 1.82 13.19 -11.29
C LYS A 380 1.56 13.94 -9.99
N VAL A 381 1.49 13.23 -8.87
CA VAL A 381 1.34 13.84 -7.54
C VAL A 381 2.55 14.74 -7.21
N THR A 382 3.77 14.36 -7.62
CA THR A 382 4.97 15.20 -7.48
C THR A 382 4.87 16.48 -8.32
N GLU A 383 4.42 16.37 -9.58
CA GLU A 383 4.20 17.51 -10.48
C GLU A 383 3.16 18.47 -9.89
N LEU A 384 2.03 17.94 -9.41
CA LEU A 384 0.98 18.72 -8.77
C LEU A 384 1.45 19.40 -7.48
N ALA A 385 2.25 18.72 -6.67
CA ALA A 385 2.81 19.30 -5.44
C ALA A 385 3.71 20.51 -5.77
N GLN A 386 4.54 20.42 -6.81
CA GLN A 386 5.39 21.54 -7.25
C GLN A 386 4.58 22.74 -7.74
N ALA A 387 3.40 22.51 -8.32
CA ALA A 387 2.53 23.57 -8.82
C ALA A 387 1.62 24.18 -7.73
N ALA A 388 1.13 23.37 -6.80
CA ALA A 388 0.11 23.76 -5.82
C ALA A 388 0.70 24.25 -4.49
N LEU A 389 1.88 23.75 -4.08
CA LEU A 389 2.45 24.09 -2.78
C LEU A 389 3.26 25.39 -2.84
N PRO A 390 3.12 26.27 -1.82
CA PRO A 390 3.91 27.49 -1.75
C PRO A 390 5.38 27.18 -1.45
N ALA A 391 6.26 28.13 -1.80
CA ALA A 391 7.67 28.04 -1.46
C ALA A 391 7.85 27.85 0.06
N GLY A 392 8.64 26.85 0.46
CA GLY A 392 8.85 26.48 1.86
C GLY A 392 8.02 25.29 2.34
N MET A 393 7.03 24.86 1.56
CA MET A 393 6.36 23.57 1.75
C MET A 393 6.88 22.53 0.75
N GLY A 394 7.03 21.30 1.22
CA GLY A 394 7.48 20.17 0.40
C GLY A 394 6.64 18.93 0.67
N ILE A 395 6.80 17.91 -0.16
CA ILE A 395 6.25 16.58 0.09
C ILE A 395 7.36 15.60 0.40
N ASP A 396 7.11 14.69 1.32
CA ASP A 396 7.88 13.46 1.47
C ASP A 396 6.93 12.26 1.44
N TRP A 397 7.36 11.21 0.73
CA TRP A 397 6.60 9.98 0.61
C TRP A 397 6.64 9.17 1.91
N SER A 398 5.54 8.50 2.24
CA SER A 398 5.43 7.57 3.38
C SER A 398 5.02 6.18 2.92
N ASP A 399 5.07 5.21 3.85
CA ASP A 399 4.53 3.85 3.65
C ASP A 399 5.06 3.13 2.40
N LEU A 400 4.17 2.50 1.63
CA LEU A 400 4.51 1.84 0.37
C LEU A 400 5.03 2.81 -0.69
N SER A 401 4.54 4.05 -0.72
CA SER A 401 5.03 5.07 -1.64
C SER A 401 6.49 5.41 -1.36
N TYR A 402 6.90 5.49 -0.10
CA TYR A 402 8.30 5.67 0.28
C TYR A 402 9.17 4.50 -0.21
N GLN A 403 8.71 3.26 -0.01
CA GLN A 403 9.43 2.08 -0.49
C GLN A 403 9.55 2.08 -2.00
N GLN A 404 8.48 2.46 -2.72
CA GLN A 404 8.51 2.56 -4.17
C GLN A 404 9.46 3.67 -4.66
N ALA A 405 9.42 4.86 -4.07
CA ALA A 405 10.32 5.97 -4.42
C ALA A 405 11.80 5.60 -4.18
N THR A 406 12.09 4.93 -3.06
CA THR A 406 13.47 4.60 -2.68
C THR A 406 14.00 3.38 -3.43
N GLN A 407 13.18 2.34 -3.62
CA GLN A 407 13.59 1.08 -4.24
C GLN A 407 13.43 1.06 -5.77
N GLY A 408 12.69 2.00 -6.36
CA GLY A 408 12.42 2.05 -7.79
C GLY A 408 13.68 2.01 -8.66
N ASN A 409 14.77 2.62 -8.19
CA ASN A 409 16.04 2.69 -8.93
C ASN A 409 16.96 1.47 -8.74
N ALA A 410 16.70 0.60 -7.77
CA ALA A 410 17.57 -0.55 -7.50
C ALA A 410 17.57 -1.56 -8.67
N SER A 411 16.42 -1.72 -9.34
CA SER A 411 16.26 -2.61 -10.50
C SER A 411 17.25 -2.28 -11.62
N GLN A 412 17.47 -0.99 -11.90
CA GLN A 412 18.38 -0.52 -12.94
C GLN A 412 19.85 -0.93 -12.71
N ILE A 413 20.24 -1.18 -11.46
CA ILE A 413 21.58 -1.64 -11.10
C ILE A 413 21.65 -3.18 -11.05
N VAL A 414 20.62 -3.82 -10.47
CA VAL A 414 20.58 -5.28 -10.27
C VAL A 414 20.52 -6.04 -11.60
N PHE A 415 19.75 -5.56 -12.58
CA PHE A 415 19.60 -6.23 -13.87
C PHE A 415 20.93 -6.32 -14.65
N PRO A 416 21.68 -5.22 -14.91
CA PRO A 416 22.98 -5.30 -15.57
C PRO A 416 24.00 -6.15 -14.81
N LEU A 417 24.00 -6.07 -13.47
CA LEU A 417 24.91 -6.87 -12.65
C LEU A 417 24.61 -8.37 -12.77
N ALA A 418 23.34 -8.77 -12.79
CA ALA A 418 22.95 -10.16 -13.00
C ALA A 418 23.38 -10.69 -14.38
N VAL A 419 23.19 -9.89 -15.44
CA VAL A 419 23.63 -10.25 -16.80
C VAL A 419 25.16 -10.36 -16.87
N LEU A 420 25.90 -9.45 -16.23
CA LEU A 420 27.35 -9.50 -16.14
C LEU A 420 27.84 -10.75 -15.42
N LEU A 421 27.24 -11.11 -14.28
CA LEU A 421 27.61 -12.31 -13.55
C LEU A 421 27.29 -13.58 -14.33
N ALA A 422 26.14 -13.63 -15.02
CA ALA A 422 25.80 -14.74 -15.91
C ALA A 422 26.80 -14.87 -17.07
N PHE A 423 27.22 -13.74 -17.67
CA PHE A 423 28.27 -13.71 -18.69
C PHE A 423 29.59 -14.31 -18.19
N LEU A 424 30.06 -13.86 -17.02
CA LEU A 424 31.32 -14.32 -16.44
C LEU A 424 31.30 -15.82 -16.13
N VAL A 425 30.20 -16.34 -15.59
CA VAL A 425 30.05 -17.78 -15.31
C VAL A 425 30.02 -18.60 -16.60
N LEU A 426 29.30 -18.15 -17.63
CA LEU A 426 29.28 -18.82 -18.93
C LEU A 426 30.64 -18.74 -19.63
N ALA A 427 31.35 -17.61 -19.51
CA ALA A 427 32.69 -17.46 -20.07
C ALA A 427 33.68 -18.43 -19.43
N ALA A 428 33.57 -18.64 -18.12
CA ALA A 428 34.34 -19.66 -17.41
C ALA A 428 33.95 -21.09 -17.83
N LEU A 429 32.65 -21.37 -18.00
CA LEU A 429 32.15 -22.70 -18.40
C LEU A 429 32.59 -23.09 -19.82
N TYR A 430 32.56 -22.13 -20.76
CA TYR A 430 32.94 -22.35 -22.16
C TYR A 430 34.41 -22.08 -22.47
N GLU A 431 35.18 -21.61 -21.47
CA GLU A 431 36.55 -21.12 -21.64
C GLU A 431 36.68 -20.13 -22.81
N SER A 432 35.66 -19.29 -23.01
CA SER A 432 35.55 -18.40 -24.17
C SER A 432 34.77 -17.14 -23.85
N TRP A 433 35.20 -16.01 -24.39
CA TRP A 433 34.51 -14.72 -24.27
C TRP A 433 33.43 -14.50 -25.33
N THR A 434 33.45 -15.27 -26.43
CA THR A 434 32.55 -15.07 -27.58
C THR A 434 31.32 -15.96 -27.53
N LEU A 435 31.46 -17.22 -27.11
CA LEU A 435 30.34 -18.16 -26.98
C LEU A 435 29.25 -17.70 -26.01
N PRO A 436 29.57 -17.12 -24.82
CA PRO A 436 28.57 -16.59 -23.91
C PRO A 436 27.75 -15.43 -24.50
N LEU A 437 28.34 -14.67 -25.43
CA LEU A 437 27.64 -13.53 -26.05
C LEU A 437 26.47 -14.03 -26.90
N ALA A 438 26.64 -15.15 -27.62
CA ALA A 438 25.54 -15.79 -28.37
C ALA A 438 24.40 -16.23 -27.45
N VAL A 439 24.73 -16.73 -26.25
CA VAL A 439 23.76 -17.13 -25.23
C VAL A 439 23.02 -15.92 -24.67
N ILE A 440 23.72 -14.84 -24.31
CA ILE A 440 23.10 -13.64 -23.71
C ILE A 440 22.20 -12.89 -24.69
N LEU A 441 22.45 -12.97 -26.00
CA LEU A 441 21.58 -12.34 -27.01
C LEU A 441 20.15 -12.87 -26.98
N ILE A 442 19.87 -14.01 -26.34
CA ILE A 442 18.50 -14.49 -26.13
C ILE A 442 17.75 -13.72 -25.04
N VAL A 443 18.45 -13.09 -24.09
CA VAL A 443 17.84 -12.42 -22.93
C VAL A 443 16.87 -11.31 -23.34
N PRO A 444 17.23 -10.36 -24.23
CA PRO A 444 16.28 -9.35 -24.69
C PRO A 444 15.00 -9.93 -25.30
N MET A 445 15.09 -11.11 -25.95
CA MET A 445 13.94 -11.77 -26.56
C MET A 445 12.99 -12.37 -25.53
N THR A 446 13.53 -12.92 -24.44
CA THR A 446 12.71 -13.45 -23.34
C THR A 446 12.06 -12.33 -22.55
N LEU A 447 12.78 -11.23 -22.34
CA LEU A 447 12.24 -10.01 -21.73
C LEU A 447 11.11 -9.41 -22.58
N LEU A 448 11.32 -9.27 -23.90
CA LEU A 448 10.27 -8.82 -24.83
C LEU A 448 9.01 -9.68 -24.72
N SER A 449 9.17 -11.01 -24.78
CA SER A 449 8.03 -11.94 -24.77
C SER A 449 7.28 -11.90 -23.43
N ALA A 450 8.01 -11.79 -22.31
CA ALA A 450 7.43 -11.68 -20.99
C ALA A 450 6.66 -10.35 -20.82
N LEU A 451 7.26 -9.23 -21.21
CA LEU A 451 6.61 -7.92 -21.16
C LEU A 451 5.41 -7.82 -22.09
N PHE A 452 5.49 -8.43 -23.27
CA PHE A 452 4.35 -8.53 -24.19
C PHE A 452 3.19 -9.31 -23.54
N GLY A 453 3.47 -10.40 -22.83
CA GLY A 453 2.48 -11.12 -22.05
C GLY A 453 1.84 -10.27 -20.95
N VAL A 454 2.65 -9.54 -20.18
CA VAL A 454 2.16 -8.62 -19.13
C VAL A 454 1.27 -7.53 -19.72
N TRP A 455 1.70 -6.94 -20.83
CA TRP A 455 0.93 -5.94 -21.57
C TRP A 455 -0.41 -6.50 -22.08
N LEU A 456 -0.41 -7.71 -22.64
CA LEU A 456 -1.62 -8.37 -23.13
C LEU A 456 -2.63 -8.63 -22.01
N THR A 457 -2.17 -8.90 -20.79
CA THR A 457 -3.02 -9.08 -19.60
C THR A 457 -3.41 -7.77 -18.91
N GLY A 458 -2.93 -6.61 -19.40
CA GLY A 458 -3.18 -5.31 -18.76
C GLY A 458 -2.46 -5.15 -17.41
N GLY A 459 -1.37 -5.87 -17.20
CA GLY A 459 -0.57 -5.81 -15.97
C GLY A 459 0.49 -4.72 -16.01
N ASP A 460 1.11 -4.49 -14.85
CA ASP A 460 2.20 -3.55 -14.65
C ASP A 460 3.55 -4.25 -14.44
N ASN A 461 4.65 -3.54 -14.67
CA ASN A 461 6.01 -4.01 -14.37
C ASN A 461 6.31 -3.86 -12.87
N ASN A 462 5.63 -4.68 -12.07
CA ASN A 462 5.74 -4.72 -10.61
C ASN A 462 6.88 -5.62 -10.11
N VAL A 463 7.10 -5.67 -8.80
CA VAL A 463 8.21 -6.45 -8.18
C VAL A 463 8.12 -7.94 -8.50
N PHE A 464 6.92 -8.53 -8.61
CA PHE A 464 6.77 -9.94 -8.97
C PHE A 464 7.16 -10.21 -10.42
N VAL A 465 6.77 -9.32 -11.33
CA VAL A 465 7.19 -9.37 -12.74
C VAL A 465 8.71 -9.26 -12.83
N GLN A 466 9.34 -8.31 -12.13
CA GLN A 466 10.78 -8.14 -12.13
C GLN A 466 11.52 -9.38 -11.62
N VAL A 467 11.05 -10.03 -10.55
CA VAL A 467 11.58 -11.32 -10.09
C VAL A 467 11.44 -12.38 -11.18
N GLY A 468 10.26 -12.48 -11.81
CA GLY A 468 10.02 -13.41 -12.92
C GLY A 468 10.96 -13.18 -14.09
N LEU A 469 11.20 -11.92 -14.48
CA LEU A 469 12.15 -11.55 -15.52
C LEU A 469 13.56 -12.02 -15.18
N VAL A 470 14.02 -11.85 -13.93
CA VAL A 470 15.33 -12.34 -13.48
C VAL A 470 15.46 -13.86 -13.61
N VAL A 471 14.42 -14.62 -13.25
CA VAL A 471 14.40 -16.07 -13.41
C VAL A 471 14.39 -16.47 -14.89
N LEU A 472 13.62 -15.76 -15.72
CA LEU A 472 13.54 -15.96 -17.16
C LEU A 472 14.83 -15.57 -17.90
N MET A 473 15.76 -14.84 -17.29
CA MET A 473 17.09 -14.65 -17.86
C MET A 473 17.98 -15.89 -17.67
N GLY A 474 17.81 -16.63 -16.58
CA GLY A 474 18.60 -17.84 -16.29
C GLY A 474 18.18 -19.07 -17.10
N LEU A 475 16.88 -19.28 -17.30
CA LEU A 475 16.34 -20.47 -17.98
C LEU A 475 16.79 -20.64 -19.45
N PRO A 476 16.82 -19.60 -20.30
CA PRO A 476 17.25 -19.69 -21.68
C PRO A 476 18.76 -19.93 -21.82
N CYS A 477 19.56 -19.44 -20.86
CA CYS A 477 20.98 -19.75 -20.81
C CYS A 477 21.20 -21.26 -20.65
N ILE A 478 20.33 -21.95 -19.92
CA ILE A 478 20.35 -23.41 -19.78
C ILE A 478 19.96 -24.09 -21.10
N SER A 479 18.91 -23.63 -21.79
CA SER A 479 18.45 -24.26 -23.04
C SER A 479 19.45 -24.04 -24.18
N SER A 480 20.01 -22.84 -24.31
CA SER A 480 21.01 -22.50 -25.32
C SER A 480 22.37 -23.13 -25.03
N SER A 481 22.63 -23.59 -23.79
CA SER A 481 23.90 -24.26 -23.45
C SER A 481 23.98 -25.72 -23.85
N ARG A 482 22.82 -26.33 -24.15
CA ARG A 482 22.70 -27.73 -24.56
C ARG A 482 22.59 -27.91 -26.08
N ALA A 483 22.48 -26.81 -26.82
CA ALA A 483 22.57 -26.77 -28.28
C ALA A 483 24.00 -26.40 -28.68
#